data_AF-A0A9I9CC42-F1
#
_entry.id   AF-A0A9I9CC42-F1
#
_cell.length_a   1.000
_cell.length_b   1.000
_cell.length_c   1.000
_cell.angle_alpha   90.00
_cell.angle_beta   90.00
_cell.angle_gamma   90.00
#
_symmetry.space_group_name_H-M   'P 1'
#
loop_
_entity.id
_entity.type
_entity.pdbx_description
1 polymer ?
#
loop_
_entity_poly.entity_id
_entity_poly.type
_entity_poly.pdbx_seq_one_letter_code
_entity_poly.pdbx_strand_id
1 'polypeptide(L)'
;ASGEGLEASLSTDCLSQQSVWSAISNSKLHLATITQGGKSLCLQIDSSNPSKVVTNSCICTNGDPNCLQDTRSQWFELVGTNTL
;
A
#
# COMPACT_ATOMS: atom_id res chain seq x y z
N ALA A 1 -5.51 7.58 1.81
CA ALA A 1 -4.87 6.86 2.93
C ALA A 1 -5.13 7.65 4.19
N SER A 2 -5.47 6.97 5.28
CA SER A 2 -5.84 7.63 6.54
C SER A 2 -4.60 7.97 7.40
N GLY A 3 -3.48 7.27 7.21
CA GLY A 3 -2.22 7.47 7.94
C GLY A 3 -1.57 6.15 8.35
N GLU A 4 -0.33 6.20 8.83
CA GLU A 4 0.39 4.99 9.26
C GLU A 4 -0.32 4.27 10.42
N GLY A 5 -0.47 2.94 10.32
CA GLY A 5 -1.17 2.10 11.28
C GLY A 5 -2.71 2.22 11.24
N LEU A 6 -3.26 3.07 10.38
CA LEU A 6 -4.71 3.28 10.29
C LEU A 6 -5.34 2.46 9.16
N GLU A 7 -6.62 2.15 9.33
CA GLU A 7 -7.40 1.44 8.30
C GLU A 7 -7.45 2.22 6.98
N ALA A 8 -7.29 1.49 5.88
CA ALA A 8 -7.49 2.04 4.55
C ALA A 8 -8.98 2.36 4.35
N SER A 9 -9.25 3.50 3.74
CA SER A 9 -10.61 3.99 3.47
C SER A 9 -10.77 4.31 1.99
N LEU A 10 -11.97 4.06 1.48
CA LEU A 10 -12.37 4.49 0.15
C LEU A 10 -12.89 5.92 0.22
N SER A 11 -12.48 6.76 -0.73
CA SER A 11 -12.93 8.14 -0.85
C SER A 11 -13.47 8.39 -2.25
N THR A 12 -14.38 9.35 -2.37
CA THR A 12 -14.83 9.89 -3.67
C THR A 12 -13.90 10.98 -4.21
N ASP A 13 -12.98 11.46 -3.38
CA ASP A 13 -11.91 12.36 -3.82
C ASP A 13 -10.78 11.55 -4.45
N CYS A 14 -10.72 11.55 -5.78
CA CYS A 14 -9.70 10.86 -6.56
C CYS A 14 -8.47 11.74 -6.86
N LEU A 15 -8.49 13.02 -6.50
CA LEU A 15 -7.49 14.01 -6.91
C LEU A 15 -6.51 14.35 -5.80
N SER A 16 -6.88 14.14 -4.53
CA SER A 16 -5.92 14.32 -3.44
C SER A 16 -4.77 13.33 -3.56
N GLN A 17 -3.58 13.79 -3.21
CA GLN A 17 -2.35 13.01 -3.28
C GLN A 17 -2.43 11.70 -2.48
N GLN A 18 -3.21 11.69 -1.40
CA GLN A 18 -3.44 10.54 -0.53
C GLN A 18 -4.43 9.51 -1.10
N SER A 19 -5.17 9.88 -2.16
CA SER A 19 -6.09 9.01 -2.90
C SER A 19 -5.48 8.45 -4.19
N VAL A 20 -4.29 8.93 -4.58
CA VAL A 20 -3.55 8.39 -5.72
C VAL A 20 -2.66 7.24 -5.22
N TRP A 21 -2.85 6.07 -5.81
CA TRP A 21 -2.11 4.84 -5.50
C TRP A 21 -1.41 4.30 -6.74
N SER A 22 -0.23 3.72 -6.56
CA SER A 22 0.56 3.14 -7.65
C SER A 22 1.37 1.93 -7.19
N ALA A 23 1.71 1.06 -8.14
CA ALA A 23 2.57 -0.09 -7.89
C ALA A 23 4.05 0.33 -7.93
N ILE A 24 4.73 0.31 -6.77
CA ILE A 24 6.08 0.91 -6.62
C ILE A 24 7.23 -0.08 -6.65
N SER A 25 7.02 -1.35 -6.28
CA SER A 25 8.06 -2.38 -6.32
C SER A 25 8.27 -2.97 -7.72
N ASN A 26 9.43 -3.58 -7.96
CA ASN A 26 9.71 -4.32 -9.20
C ASN A 26 8.67 -5.44 -9.49
N SER A 27 8.20 -6.14 -8.45
CA SER A 27 7.15 -7.16 -8.58
C SER A 27 5.75 -6.59 -8.87
N LYS A 28 5.58 -5.26 -8.79
CA LYS A 28 4.30 -4.56 -8.88
C LYS A 28 3.24 -4.96 -7.85
N LEU A 29 3.64 -5.64 -6.76
CA LEU A 29 2.74 -6.08 -5.70
C LEU A 29 2.57 -5.07 -4.55
N HIS A 30 3.46 -4.09 -4.42
CA HIS A 30 3.34 -3.04 -3.41
C HIS A 30 2.52 -1.88 -3.96
N LEU A 31 1.24 -1.78 -3.54
CA LEU A 31 0.39 -0.63 -3.81
C LEU A 31 0.64 0.44 -2.76
N ALA A 32 1.15 1.59 -3.20
CA ALA A 32 1.54 2.67 -2.31
C ALA A 32 0.96 4.03 -2.72
N THR A 33 0.80 4.90 -1.73
CA THR A 33 0.54 6.33 -1.90
C THR A 33 1.64 7.15 -1.24
N ILE A 34 1.81 8.39 -1.66
CA ILE A 34 2.81 9.31 -1.13
C ILE A 34 2.11 10.31 -0.21
N THR A 35 2.54 10.34 1.05
CA THR A 35 2.09 11.33 2.04
C THR A 35 2.67 12.72 1.72
N GLN A 36 2.08 13.78 2.28
CA GLN A 36 2.61 15.15 2.14
C GLN A 36 4.08 15.27 2.60
N GLY A 37 4.53 14.42 3.53
CA GLY A 37 5.91 14.36 3.99
C GLY A 37 6.85 13.53 3.10
N GLY A 38 6.42 13.12 1.90
CA GLY A 38 7.22 12.32 0.97
C GLY A 38 7.39 10.85 1.35
N LYS A 39 6.81 10.41 2.47
CA LYS A 39 6.85 8.99 2.88
C LYS A 39 5.85 8.19 2.06
N SER A 40 6.26 6.99 1.64
CA SER A 40 5.40 6.03 0.96
C SER A 40 4.68 5.15 1.98
N LEU A 41 3.35 5.11 1.90
CA LEU A 41 2.52 4.19 2.66
C LEU A 41 1.97 3.11 1.73
N CYS A 42 2.16 1.85 2.10
CA CYS A 42 1.68 0.68 1.39
C CYS A 42 0.42 0.12 2.05
N LEU A 43 -0.43 -0.53 1.26
CA LEU A 43 -1.47 -1.39 1.81
C LEU A 43 -0.81 -2.57 2.55
N GLN A 44 -1.40 -2.96 3.68
CA GLN A 44 -0.94 -4.08 4.48
C GLN A 44 -2.12 -4.80 5.12
N ILE A 45 -2.10 -6.13 5.14
CA ILE A 45 -3.01 -6.93 5.96
C ILE A 45 -2.59 -6.81 7.43
N ASP A 46 -3.53 -6.43 8.31
CA ASP A 46 -3.27 -6.36 9.75
C ASP A 46 -3.01 -7.76 10.31
N SER A 47 -1.87 -7.94 10.97
CA SER A 47 -1.48 -9.21 11.59
C SER A 47 -2.41 -9.61 12.74
N SER A 48 -3.04 -8.64 13.39
CA SER A 48 -3.97 -8.87 14.51
C SER A 48 -5.37 -9.20 14.03
N ASN A 49 -5.75 -8.73 12.84
CA ASN A 49 -7.04 -8.96 12.22
C ASN A 49 -6.89 -9.09 10.69
N PRO A 50 -6.75 -10.31 10.16
CA PRO A 50 -6.49 -10.55 8.73
C PRO A 50 -7.59 -10.05 7.78
N SER A 51 -8.78 -9.74 8.31
CA SER A 51 -9.88 -9.16 7.53
C SER A 51 -9.74 -7.65 7.34
N LYS A 52 -8.76 -7.00 7.97
CA LYS A 52 -8.54 -5.56 7.90
C LYS A 52 -7.34 -5.22 7.02
N VAL A 53 -7.55 -4.23 6.17
CA VAL A 53 -6.48 -3.61 5.37
C VAL A 53 -6.13 -2.28 6.03
N VAL A 54 -4.87 -2.13 6.43
CA VAL A 54 -4.30 -0.92 7.01
C VAL A 54 -3.28 -0.30 6.07
N THR A 55 -2.86 0.94 6.35
CA THR A 55 -1.78 1.60 5.63
C THR A 55 -0.55 1.73 6.53
N ASN A 56 0.61 1.25 6.08
CA ASN A 56 1.86 1.27 6.84
C ASN A 56 3.04 1.68 5.96
N SER A 57 4.17 2.03 6.57
CA SER A 57 5.41 2.23 5.81
C SER A 57 5.72 1.02 4.93
N CYS A 58 6.09 1.29 3.69
CA CYS A 58 6.41 0.25 2.72
C CYS A 58 7.68 -0.54 3.11
N ILE A 59 7.61 -1.86 3.01
CA ILE A 59 8.69 -2.78 3.38
C ILE A 59 9.48 -3.17 2.13
N CYS A 60 10.81 -3.08 2.18
CA CYS A 60 11.74 -3.55 1.14
C CYS A 60 11.48 -3.07 -0.31
N THR A 61 10.91 -1.89 -0.54
CA THR A 61 10.51 -1.45 -1.89
C THR A 61 11.66 -0.91 -2.76
N ASN A 62 12.79 -0.57 -2.16
CA ASN A 62 13.93 0.06 -2.85
C ASN A 62 14.97 -0.96 -3.38
N GLY A 63 14.68 -2.26 -3.30
CA GLY A 63 15.61 -3.31 -3.73
C GLY A 63 16.84 -3.44 -2.82
N ASP A 64 16.73 -3.06 -1.54
CA ASP A 64 17.79 -3.27 -0.56
C ASP A 64 18.05 -4.78 -0.39
N PRO A 65 19.24 -5.27 -0.78
CA PRO A 65 19.56 -6.70 -0.72
C PRO A 65 19.63 -7.25 0.71
N ASN A 66 19.73 -6.38 1.72
CA ASN A 66 19.77 -6.76 3.13
C ASN A 66 18.39 -6.71 3.81
N CYS A 67 17.33 -6.45 3.05
CA CYS A 67 16.00 -6.38 3.62
C CYS A 67 15.46 -7.78 3.93
N LEU A 68 15.58 -8.18 5.21
CA LEU A 68 15.16 -9.50 5.71
C LEU A 68 13.70 -9.54 6.21
N GLN A 69 12.94 -8.45 6.00
CA GLN A 69 11.57 -8.36 6.48
C GLN A 69 10.60 -9.11 5.56
N ASP A 70 9.56 -9.70 6.14
CA ASP A 70 8.51 -10.36 5.37
C ASP A 70 7.59 -9.33 4.70
N THR A 71 7.64 -9.26 3.37
CA THR A 71 6.85 -8.33 2.56
C THR A 71 5.47 -8.88 2.19
N ARG A 72 5.18 -10.16 2.44
CA ARG A 72 3.98 -10.82 1.91
C ARG A 72 2.68 -10.21 2.41
N SER A 73 2.69 -9.62 3.60
CA SER A 73 1.54 -8.88 4.14
C SER A 73 1.22 -7.61 3.36
N GLN A 74 2.12 -7.12 2.51
CA GLN A 74 1.98 -5.93 1.68
C GLN A 74 1.81 -6.23 0.18
N TRP A 75 1.62 -7.50 -0.19
CA TRP A 75 1.42 -7.88 -1.60
C TRP A 75 -0.06 -7.86 -1.96
N PHE A 76 -0.42 -6.93 -2.83
CA PHE A 76 -1.77 -6.75 -3.34
C PHE A 76 -1.75 -6.73 -4.87
N GLU A 77 -2.73 -7.41 -5.47
CA GLU A 77 -2.97 -7.39 -6.90
C GLU A 77 -4.28 -6.66 -7.19
N LEU A 78 -4.26 -5.72 -8.13
CA LEU A 78 -5.47 -5.07 -8.62
C LEU A 78 -6.06 -5.92 -9.73
N VAL A 79 -7.12 -6.66 -9.42
CA VAL A 79 -7.86 -7.44 -10.41
C VAL A 79 -8.93 -6.55 -11.03
N GLY A 80 -8.71 -6.13 -12.28
CA GLY A 80 -9.71 -5.43 -13.07
C GLY A 80 -10.94 -6.32 -13.27
N THR A 81 -12.11 -5.81 -12.89
CA THR A 81 -13.40 -6.46 -13.14
C THR A 81 -14.28 -5.51 -13.95
N ASN A 82 -15.29 -6.04 -14.64
CA ASN A 82 -16.18 -5.24 -15.51
C ASN A 82 -15.43 -4.50 -16.63
N THR A 83 -14.40 -5.13 -17.18
CA THR A 83 -13.74 -4.67 -18.40
C THR A 83 -14.68 -4.92 -19.58
N LEU A 84 -15.13 -3.85 -20.23
CA LEU A 84 -15.97 -3.87 -21.43
C LEU A 84 -15.24 -4.49 -22.64
#